data_AF-E1ZDK2-F1
#
_entry.id   AF-E1ZDK2-F1
#
_cell.length_a   1.000
_cell.length_b   1.000
_cell.length_c   1.000
_cell.angle_alpha   90.00
_cell.angle_beta   90.00
_cell.angle_gamma   90.00
#
_symmetry.space_group_name_H-M   'P 1'
#
loop_
_entity.id
_entity.type
_entity.pdbx_description
1 polymer ?
#
loop_
_entity_poly.entity_id
_entity_poly.type
_entity_poly.pdbx_seq_one_letter_code
_entity_poly.pdbx_strand_id
1 'polypeptide(L)'
;AGIIGAVGNNRLGVAGVTWAIKLLVCRFIWNDGSGYVSDAMNCIKLCKQEGALITSNSWGGIGYSSFLEREIASSQSAGQLFVVASGNSGVNLDDVPLYPTSYKSDNMISVASSGKEDFVSSFSNIGLGTVHMLAPGEGIFSTFMDGAYKLMWGTSMACPMVAG
;
A
#
# COMPACT_ATOMS: atom_id res chain seq x y z
N ALA A 1 -0.01 -8.80 -1.59
CA ALA A 1 0.91 -9.94 -1.39
C ALA A 1 1.32 -10.57 -2.72
N GLY A 2 0.40 -11.13 -3.52
CA GLY A 2 0.73 -11.71 -4.83
C GLY A 2 1.43 -10.76 -5.80
N ILE A 3 0.95 -9.51 -5.89
CA ILE A 3 1.60 -8.45 -6.70
C ILE A 3 3.08 -8.26 -6.31
N ILE A 4 3.41 -8.28 -5.01
CA ILE A 4 4.80 -8.14 -4.53
C ILE A 4 5.62 -9.38 -4.87
N GLY A 5 5.11 -10.56 -4.51
CA GLY A 5 5.95 -11.75 -4.35
C GLY A 5 5.34 -13.08 -4.75
N ALA A 6 4.40 -13.13 -5.70
CA ALA A 6 4.00 -14.40 -6.29
C ALA A 6 5.22 -15.06 -6.98
N VAL A 7 5.39 -16.36 -6.75
CA VAL A 7 6.53 -17.13 -7.25
C VAL A 7 6.53 -17.15 -8.77
N GLY A 8 7.56 -16.59 -9.38
CA GLY A 8 7.76 -16.63 -10.83
C GLY A 8 8.36 -17.94 -11.34
N ASN A 9 8.29 -18.16 -12.66
CA ASN A 9 8.87 -19.30 -13.37
C ASN A 9 8.46 -20.71 -12.86
N ASN A 10 7.31 -20.82 -12.20
CA ASN A 10 6.75 -22.10 -11.73
C ASN A 10 5.64 -22.66 -12.64
N ARG A 11 5.33 -21.97 -13.76
CA ARG A 11 4.26 -22.31 -14.72
C ARG A 11 2.83 -22.28 -14.13
N LEU A 12 2.62 -21.60 -13.00
CA LEU A 12 1.31 -21.49 -12.34
C LEU A 12 0.94 -20.02 -12.16
N GLY A 13 -0.27 -19.65 -12.58
CA GLY A 13 -0.87 -18.36 -12.22
C GLY A 13 -0.10 -17.13 -12.71
N VAL A 14 0.44 -16.36 -11.77
CA VAL A 14 1.05 -15.04 -11.97
C VAL A 14 2.45 -14.98 -11.34
N ALA A 15 3.22 -13.95 -11.70
CA ALA A 15 4.48 -13.63 -11.06
C ALA A 15 4.38 -12.27 -10.36
N GLY A 16 4.98 -12.14 -9.17
CA GLY A 16 5.11 -10.86 -8.48
C GLY A 16 6.21 -10.00 -9.10
N VAL A 17 6.35 -8.77 -8.62
CA VAL A 17 7.45 -7.88 -9.00
C VAL A 17 8.80 -8.48 -8.58
N THR A 18 8.87 -9.06 -7.37
CA THR A 18 10.06 -9.75 -6.86
C THR A 18 9.78 -11.24 -6.62
N TRP A 19 10.40 -12.11 -7.43
CA TRP A 19 10.09 -13.55 -7.43
C TRP A 19 10.66 -14.34 -6.24
N ALA A 20 11.64 -13.76 -5.53
CA ALA A 20 12.30 -14.36 -4.38
C ALA A 20 12.36 -13.37 -3.21
N ILE A 21 11.33 -13.40 -2.36
CA ILE A 21 11.18 -12.50 -1.22
C ILE A 21 10.56 -13.24 -0.03
N LYS A 22 10.82 -12.74 1.19
CA LYS A 22 10.09 -13.15 2.39
C LYS A 22 9.02 -12.11 2.70
N LEU A 23 7.77 -12.55 2.86
CA LEU A 23 6.67 -11.67 3.23
C LEU A 23 6.32 -11.87 4.70
N LEU A 24 6.40 -10.79 5.47
CA LEU A 24 5.79 -10.71 6.80
C LEU A 24 4.35 -10.21 6.62
N VAL A 25 3.39 -10.91 7.25
CA VAL A 25 1.97 -10.58 7.16
C VAL A 25 1.45 -10.21 8.53
N CYS A 26 0.90 -9.00 8.64
CA CYS A 26 0.14 -8.57 9.81
C CYS A 26 -1.27 -8.17 9.38
N ARG A 27 -2.27 -8.82 9.97
CA ARG A 27 -3.68 -8.56 9.67
C ARG A 27 -4.27 -7.65 10.73
N PHE A 28 -4.78 -6.49 10.31
CA PHE A 28 -5.56 -5.60 11.17
C PHE A 28 -6.89 -5.13 10.55
N ILE A 29 -7.16 -5.51 9.30
CA ILE A 29 -8.43 -5.23 8.61
C ILE A 29 -9.28 -6.52 8.59
N TRP A 30 -10.53 -6.39 9.02
CA TRP A 30 -11.49 -7.49 9.12
C TRP A 30 -12.29 -7.68 7.83
N ASN A 31 -13.12 -8.73 7.79
CA ASN A 31 -13.84 -9.12 6.57
C ASN A 31 -14.89 -8.09 6.13
N ASP A 32 -15.35 -7.24 7.05
CA ASP A 32 -16.25 -6.11 6.79
C ASP A 32 -15.49 -4.85 6.30
N GLY A 33 -14.16 -4.93 6.16
CA GLY A 33 -13.31 -3.81 5.76
C GLY A 33 -12.96 -2.86 6.91
N SER A 34 -13.41 -3.12 8.13
CA SER A 34 -13.09 -2.30 9.30
C SER A 34 -11.70 -2.61 9.86
N GLY A 35 -11.10 -1.63 10.52
CA GLY A 35 -9.84 -1.77 11.25
C GLY A 35 -9.61 -0.58 12.16
N TYR A 36 -8.89 -0.78 13.25
CA TYR A 36 -8.55 0.29 14.19
C TYR A 36 -7.14 0.83 13.93
N VAL A 37 -6.96 2.14 14.13
CA VAL A 37 -5.64 2.79 14.07
C VAL A 37 -4.67 2.16 15.08
N SER A 38 -5.14 1.74 16.25
CA SER A 38 -4.33 1.03 17.24
C SER A 38 -3.76 -0.29 16.71
N ASP A 39 -4.54 -1.02 15.92
CA ASP A 39 -4.11 -2.30 15.36
C ASP A 39 -3.15 -2.09 14.20
N ALA A 40 -3.34 -1.04 13.39
CA ALA A 40 -2.38 -0.61 12.39
C ALA A 40 -1.02 -0.27 13.04
N MET A 41 -1.03 0.48 14.15
CA MET A 41 0.19 0.78 14.92
C MET A 41 0.86 -0.48 15.47
N ASN A 42 0.09 -1.48 15.93
CA ASN A 42 0.64 -2.76 16.37
C ASN A 42 1.31 -3.51 15.21
N CYS A 43 0.73 -3.48 14.01
CA CYS A 43 1.37 -4.04 12.81
C CYS A 43 2.66 -3.32 12.43
N ILE A 44 2.71 -2.00 12.51
CA ILE A 44 3.95 -1.23 12.25
C ILE A 44 5.03 -1.62 13.25
N LYS A 45 4.70 -1.76 14.53
CA LYS A 45 5.64 -2.22 15.57
C LYS A 45 6.17 -3.63 15.29
N LEU A 46 5.29 -4.56 14.92
CA LEU A 46 5.68 -5.92 14.56
C LEU A 46 6.65 -5.90 13.38
N CYS A 47 6.33 -5.17 12.30
CA CYS A 47 7.21 -5.06 11.15
C CYS A 47 8.59 -4.52 11.51
N LYS A 48 8.67 -3.52 12.41
CA LYS A 48 9.96 -3.00 12.92
C LYS A 48 10.73 -4.05 13.70
N GLN A 49 10.06 -4.76 14.61
CA GLN A 49 10.68 -5.79 15.45
C GLN A 49 11.24 -6.95 14.64
N GLU A 50 10.52 -7.37 13.60
CA GLU A 50 10.92 -8.45 12.70
C GLU A 50 11.90 -8.00 11.60
N GLY A 51 12.30 -6.72 11.58
CA GLY A 51 13.29 -6.19 10.64
C GLY A 51 12.80 -6.10 9.19
N ALA A 52 11.50 -5.92 8.96
CA ALA A 52 10.98 -5.68 7.62
C ALA A 52 11.56 -4.38 7.04
N LEU A 53 12.15 -4.40 5.84
CA LEU A 53 12.75 -3.19 5.25
C LEU A 53 11.72 -2.31 4.53
N ILE A 54 10.65 -2.91 4.02
CA ILE A 54 9.61 -2.22 3.25
C ILE A 54 8.25 -2.70 3.78
N THR A 55 7.31 -1.77 3.95
CA THR A 55 5.91 -2.09 4.25
C THR A 55 5.01 -1.59 3.12
N SER A 56 4.01 -2.41 2.75
CA SER A 56 3.01 -2.08 1.73
C SER A 56 1.66 -1.85 2.41
N ASN A 57 1.18 -0.61 2.36
CA ASN A 57 0.07 -0.11 3.18
C ASN A 57 -1.09 0.29 2.27
N SER A 58 -1.87 -0.72 1.86
CA SER A 58 -3.03 -0.58 0.97
C SER A 58 -4.32 -0.26 1.73
N TRP A 59 -4.28 0.76 2.58
CA TRP A 59 -5.36 1.17 3.47
C TRP A 59 -5.32 2.68 3.72
N GLY A 60 -6.43 3.25 4.16
CA GLY A 60 -6.53 4.65 4.53
C GLY A 60 -7.80 4.95 5.30
N GLY A 61 -7.85 6.10 5.95
CA GLY A 61 -8.96 6.55 6.77
C GLY A 61 -9.02 8.06 6.90
N ILE A 62 -10.19 8.54 7.34
CA ILE A 62 -10.41 9.96 7.62
C ILE A 62 -10.01 10.23 9.07
N GLY A 63 -9.25 11.30 9.28
CA GLY A 63 -8.85 11.76 10.61
C GLY A 63 -7.35 11.74 10.81
N TYR A 64 -6.80 12.88 11.22
CA TYR A 64 -5.40 13.00 11.59
C TYR A 64 -5.17 12.34 12.96
N SER A 65 -4.02 11.67 13.10
CA SER A 65 -3.59 11.04 14.35
C SER A 65 -2.10 11.26 14.53
N SER A 66 -1.73 12.11 15.49
CA SER A 66 -0.32 12.35 15.84
C SER A 66 0.36 11.11 16.42
N PHE A 67 -0.41 10.13 16.91
CA PHE A 67 0.15 8.85 17.35
C PHE A 67 0.54 7.97 16.16
N LEU A 68 -0.31 7.90 15.13
CA LEU A 68 -0.03 7.13 13.93
C LEU A 68 1.13 7.76 13.14
N GLU A 69 1.12 9.08 12.96
CA GLU A 69 2.21 9.78 12.27
C GLU A 69 3.56 9.54 12.96
N ARG A 70 3.62 9.66 14.29
CA ARG A 70 4.85 9.37 15.06
C ARG A 70 5.27 7.91 14.95
N GLU A 71 4.32 6.97 14.93
CA GLU A 71 4.64 5.54 14.77
C GLU A 71 5.25 5.26 13.39
N ILE A 72 4.72 5.84 12.32
CA ILE A 72 5.27 5.73 10.96
C ILE A 72 6.64 6.41 10.87
N ALA A 73 6.79 7.64 11.37
CA ALA A 73 8.08 8.32 11.40
C ALA A 73 9.13 7.55 12.20
N SER A 74 8.72 6.89 13.30
CA SER A 74 9.63 6.07 14.10
C SER A 74 10.15 4.84 13.37
N SER A 75 9.52 4.39 12.28
CA SER A 75 10.04 3.26 11.49
C SER A 75 11.21 3.65 10.60
N GLN A 76 11.40 4.94 10.34
CA GLN A 76 12.57 5.46 9.62
C GLN A 76 13.88 5.13 10.32
N SER A 77 13.93 5.22 11.66
CA SER A 77 15.14 4.89 12.43
C SER A 77 15.49 3.39 12.39
N ALA A 78 14.50 2.54 12.07
CA ALA A 78 14.70 1.12 11.78
C ALA A 78 15.01 0.85 10.30
N GLY A 79 15.23 1.90 9.49
CA GLY A 79 15.52 1.79 8.06
C GLY A 79 14.33 1.39 7.20
N GLN A 80 13.09 1.50 7.70
CA GLN A 80 11.91 1.05 6.97
C GLN A 80 11.39 2.10 6.00
N LEU A 81 11.08 1.65 4.78
CA LEU A 81 10.29 2.38 3.79
C LEU A 81 8.80 2.05 3.96
N PHE A 82 7.97 3.07 4.06
CA PHE A 82 6.52 2.96 4.22
C PHE A 82 5.80 3.34 2.92
N VAL A 83 5.46 2.35 2.10
CA VAL A 83 4.74 2.58 0.84
C VAL A 83 3.24 2.56 1.12
N VAL A 84 2.50 3.58 0.68
CA VAL A 84 1.08 3.77 1.00
C VAL A 84 0.24 4.07 -0.25
N ALA A 85 -0.97 3.52 -0.32
CA ALA A 85 -1.94 3.80 -1.38
C ALA A 85 -2.56 5.19 -1.22
N SER A 86 -2.76 5.94 -2.31
CA SER A 86 -3.35 7.29 -2.22
C SER A 86 -4.87 7.31 -1.94
N GLY A 87 -5.56 6.20 -2.17
CA GLY A 87 -7.02 6.08 -2.00
C GLY A 87 -7.79 6.23 -3.31
N ASN A 88 -9.07 5.87 -3.29
CA ASN A 88 -9.86 5.57 -4.49
C ASN A 88 -11.12 6.44 -4.64
N SER A 89 -11.04 7.72 -4.27
CA SER A 89 -12.19 8.65 -4.27
C SER A 89 -12.16 9.66 -5.42
N GLY A 90 -11.11 9.67 -6.25
CA GLY A 90 -10.96 10.61 -7.37
C GLY A 90 -10.79 12.07 -6.92
N VAL A 91 -10.23 12.30 -5.72
CA VAL A 91 -10.06 13.64 -5.15
C VAL A 91 -8.60 14.10 -5.10
N ASN A 92 -8.40 15.41 -4.97
CA ASN A 92 -7.10 15.99 -4.66
C ASN A 92 -6.84 15.97 -3.15
N LEU A 93 -5.82 15.25 -2.71
CA LEU A 93 -5.43 15.10 -1.30
C LEU A 93 -4.81 16.35 -0.70
N ASP A 94 -4.35 17.28 -1.53
CA ASP A 94 -3.90 18.59 -1.06
C ASP A 94 -5.09 19.43 -0.55
N ASP A 95 -6.31 19.13 -1.03
CA ASP A 95 -7.56 19.78 -0.61
C ASP A 95 -8.36 18.92 0.39
N VAL A 96 -8.38 17.60 0.18
CA VAL A 96 -9.16 16.63 0.97
C VAL A 96 -8.23 15.53 1.50
N PRO A 97 -7.59 15.73 2.67
CA PRO A 97 -6.55 14.83 3.15
C PRO A 97 -7.09 13.45 3.52
N LEU A 98 -6.27 12.43 3.29
CA LEU A 98 -6.51 11.03 3.67
C LEU A 98 -5.28 10.51 4.40
N TYR A 99 -5.47 9.83 5.53
CA TYR A 99 -4.35 9.33 6.33
C TYR A 99 -4.23 7.80 6.20
N PRO A 100 -3.00 7.26 6.10
CA PRO A 100 -1.74 7.93 6.38
C PRO A 100 -1.14 8.74 5.22
N THR A 101 -1.67 8.64 4.01
CA THR A 101 -1.10 9.21 2.77
C THR A 101 -0.71 10.70 2.87
N SER A 102 -1.50 11.51 3.59
CA SER A 102 -1.27 12.95 3.79
C SER A 102 -0.34 13.29 4.97
N TYR A 103 0.27 12.32 5.66
CA TYR A 103 1.31 12.59 6.66
C TYR A 103 2.60 13.07 5.99
N LYS A 104 3.37 13.90 6.71
CA LYS A 104 4.70 14.35 6.27
C LYS A 104 5.76 13.55 6.98
N SER A 105 6.13 12.41 6.39
CA SER A 105 7.19 11.54 6.90
C SER A 105 8.16 11.20 5.77
N ASP A 106 9.46 11.42 6.00
CA ASP A 106 10.51 11.28 4.97
C ASP A 106 10.68 9.83 4.48
N ASN A 107 10.24 8.85 5.28
CA ASN A 107 10.28 7.44 4.93
C ASN A 107 9.02 6.94 4.23
N MET A 108 8.12 7.82 3.78
CA MET A 108 6.89 7.45 3.10
C MET A 108 6.98 7.64 1.58
N ILE A 109 6.43 6.67 0.84
CA ILE A 109 6.13 6.83 -0.59
C ILE A 109 4.64 6.60 -0.79
N SER A 110 3.94 7.65 -1.19
CA SER A 110 2.52 7.62 -1.54
C SER A 110 2.34 7.37 -3.03
N VAL A 111 1.48 6.40 -3.34
CA VAL A 111 1.34 5.82 -4.68
C VAL A 111 -0.10 5.99 -5.18
N ALA A 112 -0.25 6.75 -6.26
CA ALA A 112 -1.47 6.82 -7.04
C ALA A 112 -1.54 5.71 -8.08
N SER A 113 -2.73 5.50 -8.63
CA SER A 113 -3.02 4.47 -9.62
C SER A 113 -2.96 5.06 -11.03
N SER A 114 -2.22 4.39 -11.91
CA SER A 114 -2.33 4.56 -13.36
C SER A 114 -3.08 3.38 -14.01
N GLY A 115 -3.74 3.69 -15.11
CA GLY A 115 -4.38 2.75 -16.01
C GLY A 115 -3.55 2.45 -17.24
N LYS A 116 -4.21 1.92 -18.27
CA LYS A 116 -3.61 1.72 -19.59
C LYS A 116 -3.13 3.06 -20.16
N GLU A 117 -2.02 3.05 -20.92
CA GLU A 117 -1.45 4.25 -21.55
C GLU A 117 -1.00 5.33 -20.54
N ASP A 118 -0.70 4.93 -19.29
CA ASP A 118 -0.21 5.78 -18.20
C ASP A 118 -1.15 6.94 -17.81
N PHE A 119 -2.42 6.88 -18.17
CA PHE A 119 -3.41 7.81 -17.63
C PHE A 119 -3.62 7.57 -16.14
N VAL A 120 -3.81 8.67 -15.39
CA VAL A 120 -4.25 8.58 -14.00
C VAL A 120 -5.61 7.89 -13.96
N SER A 121 -5.75 6.86 -13.14
CA SER A 121 -7.04 6.18 -12.97
C SER A 121 -8.10 7.14 -12.47
N SER A 122 -9.32 7.06 -13.02
CA SER A 122 -10.40 8.00 -12.67
C SER A 122 -10.77 7.97 -11.18
N PHE A 123 -10.56 6.85 -10.51
CA PHE A 123 -10.76 6.71 -9.06
C PHE A 123 -9.56 7.15 -8.23
N SER A 124 -8.37 7.31 -8.81
CA SER A 124 -7.17 7.56 -8.03
C SER A 124 -7.23 8.92 -7.37
N ASN A 125 -6.98 8.96 -6.07
CA ASN A 125 -6.64 10.22 -5.43
C ASN A 125 -5.26 10.69 -5.92
N ILE A 126 -5.12 11.99 -6.09
CA ILE A 126 -3.89 12.67 -6.52
C ILE A 126 -3.54 13.79 -5.54
N GLY A 127 -2.36 14.40 -5.67
CA GLY A 127 -1.99 15.60 -4.91
C GLY A 127 -0.57 15.99 -5.24
N LEU A 128 -0.33 17.24 -5.60
CA LEU A 128 1.00 17.72 -5.99
C LEU A 128 1.95 17.72 -4.80
N GLY A 129 1.46 18.07 -3.61
CA GLY A 129 2.23 18.05 -2.37
C GLY A 129 2.16 16.73 -1.61
N THR A 130 1.23 15.84 -1.98
CA THR A 130 0.90 14.65 -1.18
C THR A 130 1.21 13.32 -1.88
N VAL A 131 1.19 13.25 -3.21
CA VAL A 131 1.41 12.01 -3.99
C VAL A 131 2.78 12.03 -4.66
N HIS A 132 3.59 10.99 -4.41
CA HIS A 132 4.95 10.92 -4.93
C HIS A 132 5.03 10.38 -6.36
N MET A 133 4.21 9.37 -6.69
CA MET A 133 4.28 8.71 -8.00
C MET A 133 3.00 7.95 -8.36
N LEU A 134 2.93 7.50 -9.60
CA LEU A 134 1.91 6.57 -10.09
C LEU A 134 2.51 5.18 -10.32
N ALA A 135 1.69 4.16 -10.14
CA ALA A 135 1.99 2.79 -10.57
C ALA A 135 0.72 2.10 -11.08
N PRO A 136 0.85 1.03 -11.89
CA PRO A 136 -0.31 0.32 -12.44
C PRO A 136 -1.26 -0.17 -11.34
N GLY A 137 -2.50 0.29 -11.39
CA GLY A 137 -3.54 -0.08 -10.42
C GLY A 137 -4.89 -0.43 -11.05
N GLU A 138 -5.03 -0.36 -12.37
CA GLU A 138 -6.23 -0.82 -13.08
C GLU A 138 -6.06 -2.23 -13.64
N GLY A 139 -7.04 -3.09 -13.38
CA GLY A 139 -7.08 -4.40 -14.00
C GLY A 139 -5.86 -5.24 -13.65
N ILE A 140 -5.42 -5.20 -12.40
CA ILE A 140 -4.25 -5.94 -11.95
C ILE A 140 -4.68 -7.36 -11.58
N PHE A 141 -4.13 -8.35 -12.29
CA PHE A 141 -4.40 -9.75 -12.07
C PHE A 141 -3.41 -10.33 -11.05
N SER A 142 -3.91 -10.86 -9.94
CA SER A 142 -3.06 -11.38 -8.86
C SER A 142 -3.72 -12.58 -8.15
N THR A 143 -2.94 -13.27 -7.31
CA THR A 143 -3.42 -14.31 -6.39
C THR A 143 -4.58 -13.80 -5.53
N PHE A 144 -5.54 -14.68 -5.28
CA PHE A 144 -6.69 -14.46 -4.41
C PHE A 144 -6.84 -15.62 -3.42
N MET A 145 -7.87 -15.57 -2.57
CA MET A 145 -8.13 -16.63 -1.58
C MET A 145 -8.40 -17.98 -2.26
N ASP A 146 -8.18 -19.07 -1.51
CA ASP A 146 -8.47 -20.46 -1.91
C ASP A 146 -7.80 -20.90 -3.23
N GLY A 147 -6.60 -20.37 -3.49
CA GLY A 147 -5.83 -20.70 -4.69
C GLY A 147 -6.35 -20.06 -5.98
N ALA A 148 -7.34 -19.17 -5.88
CA ALA A 148 -7.88 -18.45 -7.02
C ALA A 148 -6.97 -17.30 -7.48
N TYR A 149 -7.34 -16.70 -8.61
CA TYR A 149 -6.73 -15.49 -9.15
C TYR A 149 -7.85 -14.53 -9.55
N LYS A 150 -7.62 -13.22 -9.38
CA LYS A 150 -8.65 -12.23 -9.62
C LYS A 150 -8.06 -10.95 -10.20
N LEU A 151 -8.84 -10.33 -11.09
CA LEU A 151 -8.60 -8.99 -11.61
C LEU A 151 -9.17 -7.96 -10.62
N MET A 152 -8.34 -7.00 -10.20
CA MET A 152 -8.74 -5.96 -9.23
C MET A 152 -8.28 -4.58 -9.67
N TRP A 153 -8.93 -3.55 -9.12
CA TRP A 153 -8.65 -2.15 -9.38
C TRP A 153 -8.46 -1.40 -8.06
N GLY A 154 -7.52 -0.46 -8.05
CA GLY A 154 -7.32 0.44 -6.92
C GLY A 154 -5.87 0.88 -6.77
N THR A 155 -5.68 1.97 -6.04
CA THR A 155 -4.37 2.34 -5.49
C THR A 155 -3.81 1.28 -4.55
N SER A 156 -4.67 0.42 -3.98
CA SER A 156 -4.32 -0.82 -3.27
C SER A 156 -3.63 -1.88 -4.15
N MET A 157 -3.72 -1.77 -5.48
CA MET A 157 -2.98 -2.60 -6.43
C MET A 157 -1.70 -1.89 -6.91
N ALA A 158 -1.70 -0.56 -6.99
CA ALA A 158 -0.52 0.24 -7.32
C ALA A 158 0.53 0.24 -6.18
N CYS A 159 0.09 0.41 -4.93
CA CYS A 159 0.96 0.39 -3.75
C CYS A 159 1.88 -0.85 -3.68
N PRO A 160 1.38 -2.09 -3.83
CA PRO A 160 2.23 -3.27 -3.84
C PRO A 160 3.09 -3.43 -5.11
N MET A 161 2.82 -2.71 -6.20
CA MET A 161 3.74 -2.67 -7.36
C MET A 161 5.03 -1.92 -7.03
N VAL A 162 4.92 -0.83 -6.24
CA VAL A 162 6.08 -0.02 -5.83
C VAL A 162 6.84 -0.65 -4.66
N ALA A 163 6.12 -1.35 -3.78
CA ALA A 163 6.73 -1.98 -2.61
C ALA A 163 7.49 -3.28 -2.92
N GLY A 164 7.17 -3.93 -4.05
CA GLY A 164 7.83 -5.16 -4.50
C GLY A 164 9.02 -4.86 -5.39
#